data_AF-A0A1X8W475-F1
#
_entry.id   AF-A0A1X8W475-F1
#
_cell.length_a   1.000
_cell.length_b   1.000
_cell.length_c   1.000
_cell.angle_alpha   90.00
_cell.angle_beta   90.00
_cell.angle_gamma   90.00
#
_symmetry.space_group_name_H-M   'P 1'
#
loop_
_entity.id
_entity.type
_entity.pdbx_description
1 polymer ?
#
loop_
_entity_poly.entity_id
_entity_poly.type
_entity_poly.pdbx_seq_one_letter_code
_entity_poly.pdbx_strand_id
1 'polypeptide(L)'
;MTMITPSYLGDTIEYSSLHACRSTLEDPRVPSSNSPYSESYYNSLAVVLQRRDWENPGVTQLNRLAAHPPFASWRNSEEARTDRPSQQLRSLNGEWTRPVAAH
;
A
#
# COMPACT_ATOMS: atom_id res chain seq x y z
N MET A 1 19.56 -6.18 -43.32
CA MET A 1 20.02 -4.79 -43.41
C MET A 1 19.49 -4.07 -42.17
N THR A 2 20.25 -3.53 -41.24
CA THR A 2 21.65 -3.10 -41.25
C THR A 2 22.12 -2.97 -39.79
N MET A 3 23.39 -3.26 -39.56
CA MET A 3 24.10 -3.10 -38.29
C MET A 3 24.23 -1.62 -37.91
N ILE A 4 24.09 -1.29 -36.63
CA ILE A 4 24.75 -0.11 -36.04
C ILE A 4 25.42 -0.55 -34.74
N THR A 5 26.75 -0.63 -34.79
CA THR A 5 27.69 -0.74 -33.68
C THR A 5 28.29 0.66 -33.38
N PRO A 6 29.29 0.83 -32.49
CA PRO A 6 29.23 0.86 -31.03
C PRO A 6 29.99 2.10 -30.44
N SER A 7 29.99 2.32 -29.12
CA SER A 7 30.95 3.22 -28.44
C SER A 7 30.71 3.16 -26.92
N TYR A 8 31.67 3.15 -26.00
CA TYR A 8 33.14 3.23 -25.97
C TYR A 8 33.52 3.14 -24.47
N LEU A 9 34.67 2.54 -24.13
CA LEU A 9 35.30 2.46 -22.78
C LEU A 9 34.55 1.62 -21.73
N GLY A 10 35.16 0.80 -20.88
CA GLY A 10 36.56 0.53 -20.55
C GLY A 10 36.56 -0.35 -19.30
N ASP A 11 37.58 -1.20 -19.21
CA ASP A 11 38.09 -1.88 -18.01
C ASP A 11 37.37 -3.13 -17.48
N THR A 12 38.06 -4.25 -17.71
CA THR A 12 38.01 -5.51 -16.96
C THR A 12 38.18 -5.26 -15.46
N ILE A 13 37.16 -5.57 -14.65
CA ILE A 13 37.34 -5.68 -13.20
C ILE A 13 37.70 -7.12 -12.86
N GLU A 14 38.96 -7.28 -12.46
CA GLU A 14 39.55 -8.48 -11.85
C GLU A 14 38.67 -9.04 -10.73
N TYR A 15 38.20 -10.28 -10.91
CA TYR A 15 37.54 -11.08 -9.86
C TYR A 15 38.58 -11.61 -8.88
N SER A 16 39.17 -10.74 -8.06
CA SER A 16 40.07 -11.17 -6.99
C SER A 16 39.64 -10.55 -5.67
N SER A 17 38.84 -11.32 -4.91
CA SER A 17 39.09 -11.64 -3.49
C SER A 17 37.82 -12.22 -2.86
N LEU A 18 37.65 -13.53 -3.01
CA LEU A 18 36.92 -14.34 -2.04
C LEU A 18 37.70 -14.27 -0.73
N HIS A 19 37.26 -13.47 0.25
CA HIS A 19 37.33 -13.82 1.68
C HIS A 19 36.68 -12.72 2.53
N ALA A 20 35.86 -13.18 3.48
CA ALA A 20 35.26 -12.43 4.59
C ALA A 20 34.02 -11.57 4.28
N CYS A 21 32.85 -12.23 4.25
CA CYS A 21 31.79 -11.98 5.24
C CYS A 21 30.69 -13.04 5.10
N ARG A 22 30.81 -14.08 5.92
CA ARG A 22 29.84 -15.17 6.08
C ARG A 22 28.78 -14.74 7.10
N SER A 23 27.90 -13.81 6.73
CA SER A 23 26.73 -13.42 7.56
C SER A 23 25.72 -12.63 6.73
N THR A 24 24.91 -13.37 5.95
CA THR A 24 23.52 -13.11 5.50
C THR A 24 23.37 -13.79 4.13
N LEU A 25 23.08 -15.09 4.14
CA LEU A 25 22.60 -15.75 2.94
C LEU A 25 21.14 -15.30 2.74
N GLU A 26 20.95 -14.05 2.34
CA GLU A 26 19.68 -13.59 1.78
C GLU A 26 19.49 -14.40 0.49
N ASP A 27 18.50 -15.29 0.46
CA ASP A 27 18.11 -15.96 -0.78
C ASP A 27 17.68 -14.88 -1.80
N PRO A 28 18.37 -14.73 -2.95
CA PRO A 28 18.05 -13.70 -3.93
C PRO A 28 16.66 -13.87 -4.57
N ARG A 29 15.94 -14.95 -4.25
CA ARG A 29 14.55 -15.17 -4.71
C ARG A 29 13.48 -14.58 -3.80
N VAL A 30 13.82 -14.01 -2.64
CA VAL A 30 12.85 -13.30 -1.80
C VAL A 30 12.96 -11.80 -2.11
N PRO A 31 12.01 -11.20 -2.85
CA PRO A 31 12.02 -9.75 -3.04
C PRO A 31 11.87 -9.10 -1.67
N SER A 32 12.81 -8.22 -1.32
CA SER A 32 12.61 -7.30 -0.21
C SER A 32 11.22 -6.65 -0.33
N SER A 33 10.52 -6.46 0.79
CA SER A 33 9.24 -5.72 0.77
C SER A 33 9.36 -4.31 0.18
N ASN A 34 10.59 -3.78 0.09
CA ASN A 34 10.90 -2.50 -0.54
C ASN A 34 11.40 -2.62 -2.00
N SER A 35 11.37 -3.81 -2.61
CA SER A 35 11.69 -4.01 -4.02
C SER A 35 10.57 -3.43 -4.89
N PRO A 36 10.87 -2.62 -5.93
CA PRO A 36 9.86 -2.02 -6.80
C PRO A 36 9.05 -3.04 -7.62
N TYR A 37 9.44 -4.31 -7.60
CA TYR A 37 8.78 -5.41 -8.29
C TYR A 37 7.93 -6.30 -7.36
N SER A 38 7.79 -5.96 -6.07
CA SER A 38 6.91 -6.69 -5.16
C SER A 38 5.51 -6.06 -5.10
N GLU A 39 4.47 -6.90 -5.03
CA GLU A 39 3.08 -6.45 -4.82
C GLU A 39 2.93 -5.62 -3.51
N SER A 40 3.79 -5.91 -2.53
CA SER A 40 3.83 -5.20 -1.25
C SER A 40 4.40 -3.79 -1.35
N TYR A 41 5.26 -3.52 -2.33
CA TYR A 41 5.86 -2.19 -2.53
C TYR A 41 4.81 -1.14 -2.89
N TYR A 42 3.89 -1.47 -3.80
CA TYR A 42 2.80 -0.56 -4.18
C TYR A 42 1.82 -0.28 -3.05
N ASN A 43 1.78 -1.13 -2.02
CA ASN A 43 0.98 -0.96 -0.81
C ASN A 43 1.80 -0.41 0.38
N SER A 44 3.05 -0.02 0.16
CA SER A 44 3.90 0.52 1.21
C SER A 44 3.49 1.95 1.58
N LEU A 45 3.68 2.31 2.86
CA LEU A 45 3.39 3.65 3.36
C LEU A 45 4.16 4.74 2.58
N ALA A 46 5.41 4.46 2.19
CA ALA A 46 6.24 5.40 1.44
C ALA A 46 5.61 5.76 0.08
N VAL A 47 5.12 4.76 -0.65
CA VAL A 47 4.46 4.96 -1.95
C VAL A 47 3.15 5.72 -1.81
N VAL A 48 2.34 5.41 -0.79
CA VAL A 48 1.08 6.11 -0.53
C VAL A 48 1.33 7.59 -0.19
N LEU A 49 2.29 7.89 0.68
CA LEU A 49 2.60 9.26 1.09
C LEU A 49 3.22 10.11 -0.03
N GLN A 50 4.01 9.50 -0.91
CA GLN A 50 4.65 10.20 -2.03
C GLN A 50 3.63 10.87 -2.96
N ARG A 51 2.41 10.34 -3.06
CA ARG A 51 1.35 10.87 -3.92
C ARG A 51 0.81 12.22 -3.48
N ARG A 52 0.91 12.56 -2.19
CA ARG A 52 0.39 13.83 -1.62
C ARG A 52 -1.06 14.13 -2.03
N ASP A 53 -1.92 13.12 -2.02
CA ASP A 53 -3.31 13.27 -2.50
C ASP A 53 -4.08 14.40 -1.76
N TRP A 54 -3.71 14.72 -0.51
CA TRP A 54 -4.30 15.83 0.27
C TRP A 54 -3.88 17.24 -0.21
N GLU A 55 -2.80 17.37 -0.99
CA GLU A 55 -2.36 18.63 -1.61
C GLU A 55 -2.92 18.79 -3.03
N ASN A 56 -3.66 17.81 -3.55
CA ASN A 56 -4.20 17.82 -4.90
C ASN A 56 -5.74 17.99 -4.91
N PRO A 57 -6.28 19.17 -5.26
CA PRO A 57 -7.73 19.40 -5.27
C PRO A 57 -8.47 18.59 -6.35
N GLY A 58 -7.77 18.05 -7.35
CA GLY A 58 -8.34 17.11 -8.31
C GLY A 58 -8.61 15.72 -7.73
N VAL A 59 -7.97 15.38 -6.61
CA VAL A 59 -8.15 14.11 -5.89
C VAL A 59 -9.02 14.34 -4.66
N THR A 60 -10.34 14.26 -4.83
CA THR A 60 -11.31 14.44 -3.73
C THR A 60 -11.65 13.15 -3.00
N GLN A 61 -11.39 12.00 -3.62
CA GLN A 61 -11.67 10.66 -3.10
C GLN A 61 -10.84 9.61 -3.88
N LEU A 62 -10.54 8.50 -3.23
CA LEU A 62 -10.02 7.28 -3.87
C LEU A 62 -10.80 6.09 -3.31
N ASN A 63 -11.31 5.22 -4.18
CA ASN A 63 -12.04 3.99 -3.81
C ASN A 63 -13.24 4.19 -2.86
N ARG A 64 -13.78 5.42 -2.77
CA ARG A 64 -15.00 5.69 -2.00
C ARG A 64 -16.21 5.19 -2.79
N LEU A 65 -17.13 4.53 -2.10
CA LEU A 65 -18.39 4.08 -2.69
C LEU A 65 -19.30 5.27 -3.02
N ALA A 66 -20.26 5.05 -3.93
CA ALA A 66 -21.25 6.05 -4.28
C ALA A 66 -22.07 6.47 -3.06
N ALA A 67 -22.46 7.75 -3.02
CA ALA A 67 -23.38 8.23 -2.00
C ALA A 67 -24.74 7.53 -2.11
N HIS A 68 -25.36 7.27 -0.96
CA HIS A 68 -26.66 6.63 -0.86
C HIS A 68 -27.45 7.20 0.32
N PRO A 69 -28.79 7.04 0.35
CA PRO A 69 -29.60 7.35 1.55
C PRO A 69 -29.17 6.48 2.75
N PRO A 70 -29.55 6.84 3.99
CA PRO A 70 -29.21 6.05 5.17
C PRO A 70 -29.66 4.58 5.05
N PHE A 71 -28.73 3.65 5.28
CA PHE A 71 -28.99 2.21 5.23
C PHE A 71 -28.74 1.56 6.59
N ALA A 72 -29.74 0.82 7.09
CA ALA A 72 -29.60 -0.07 8.25
C ALA A 72 -29.63 -1.56 7.86
N SER A 73 -29.92 -1.89 6.59
CA SER A 73 -29.91 -3.26 6.06
C SER A 73 -30.70 -4.28 6.89
N TRP A 74 -31.91 -3.94 7.39
CA TRP A 74 -32.79 -4.88 8.11
C TRP A 74 -33.02 -6.20 7.35
N ARG A 75 -33.11 -7.33 8.06
CA ARG A 75 -33.51 -8.63 7.47
C ARG A 75 -35.01 -8.93 7.67
N ASN A 76 -35.72 -8.06 8.39
CA ASN A 76 -37.15 -8.19 8.68
C ASN A 76 -37.88 -6.86 8.39
N SER A 77 -39.04 -6.93 7.74
CA SER A 77 -39.82 -5.75 7.35
C SER A 77 -40.46 -5.01 8.52
N GLU A 78 -40.85 -5.72 9.58
CA GLU A 78 -41.48 -5.14 10.77
C GLU A 78 -40.46 -4.32 11.59
N GLU A 79 -39.21 -4.79 11.66
CA GLU A 79 -38.12 -4.04 12.28
C GLU A 79 -37.83 -2.75 11.51
N ALA A 80 -37.84 -2.80 10.17
CA ALA A 80 -37.66 -1.63 9.34
C ALA A 80 -38.81 -0.63 9.48
N ARG A 81 -40.06 -1.11 9.59
CA ARG A 81 -41.26 -0.27 9.76
C ARG A 81 -41.26 0.48 11.09
N THR A 82 -40.71 -0.13 12.14
CA THR A 82 -40.69 0.42 13.50
C THR A 82 -39.37 1.08 13.88
N ASP A 83 -38.45 1.23 12.92
CA ASP A 83 -37.11 1.80 13.10
C ASP A 83 -36.33 1.15 14.25
N ARG A 84 -36.47 -0.17 14.39
CA ARG A 84 -35.70 -0.94 15.38
C ARG A 84 -34.23 -0.95 15.00
N PRO A 85 -33.29 -1.05 15.95
CA PRO A 85 -31.88 -1.19 15.63
C PRO A 85 -31.63 -2.49 14.84
N SER A 86 -30.93 -2.39 13.71
CA SER A 86 -30.57 -3.54 12.88
C SER A 86 -29.29 -4.21 13.38
N GLN A 87 -29.27 -5.54 13.45
CA GLN A 87 -28.07 -6.30 13.82
C GLN A 87 -26.93 -6.20 12.77
N GLN A 88 -27.25 -5.75 11.55
CA GLN A 88 -26.30 -5.59 10.45
C GLN A 88 -25.58 -4.24 10.51
N LEU A 89 -26.07 -3.31 11.33
CA LEU A 89 -25.47 -2.00 11.53
C LEU A 89 -24.79 -1.96 12.90
N ARG A 90 -23.45 -1.88 12.90
CA ARG A 90 -22.65 -1.90 14.14
C ARG A 90 -22.01 -0.54 14.40
N SER A 91 -22.16 -0.03 15.61
CA SER A 91 -21.42 1.13 16.08
C SER A 91 -19.99 0.73 16.45
N LEU A 92 -19.01 1.52 15.99
CA LEU A 92 -17.60 1.44 16.41
C LEU A 92 -17.18 2.65 17.27
N ASN A 93 -18.17 3.40 17.78
CA ASN A 93 -17.92 4.50 18.70
C ASN A 93 -17.41 3.94 20.03
N GLY A 94 -16.43 4.60 20.64
CA GLY A 94 -15.81 4.17 21.89
C GLY A 94 -14.39 4.69 22.03
N GLU A 95 -13.58 4.00 22.82
CA GLU A 95 -12.16 4.31 22.99
C GLU A 95 -11.34 3.80 21.80
N TRP A 96 -10.52 4.68 21.24
CA TRP A 96 -9.60 4.33 20.15
C TRP A 96 -8.16 4.55 20.62
N THR A 97 -7.27 3.59 20.35
CA THR A 97 -5.84 3.78 20.56
C THR A 97 -5.33 4.83 19.59
N ARG A 98 -4.85 5.96 20.11
CA ARG A 98 -4.26 7.06 19.34
C ARG A 98 -2.81 7.28 19.79
N PRO A 99 -1.83 7.30 18.87
CA PRO A 99 -0.49 7.75 19.21
C PRO A 99 -0.54 9.25 19.50
N VAL A 100 -0.02 9.65 20.67
CA VAL A 100 0.16 11.06 21.02
C VAL A 100 1.39 11.57 20.29
N ALA A 101 1.29 12.66 19.55
CA ALA A 101 2.47 13.33 19.00
C ALA A 101 3.29 13.86 20.19
N ALA A 102 4.55 13.43 20.31
CA ALA A 102 5.50 14.11 21.17
C ALA A 102 5.70 15.52 20.59
N HIS A 103 5.44 16.54 21.41
CA HIS A 103 5.70 17.94 21.08
C HIS A 103 7.20 18.20 20.94
#